data_AF-A0A7X7X8J7-F1
#
_entry.id   AF-A0A7X7X8J7-F1
#
_cell.length_a   1.000
_cell.length_b   1.000
_cell.length_c   1.000
_cell.angle_alpha   90.00
_cell.angle_beta   90.00
_cell.angle_gamma   90.00
#
_symmetry.space_group_name_H-M   'P 1'
#
loop_
_entity.id
_entity.type
_entity.pdbx_description
1 polymer ?
#
loop_
_entity_poly.entity_id
_entity_poly.type
_entity_poly.pdbx_seq_one_letter_code
_entity_poly.pdbx_strand_id
1 'polypeptide(L)'
;TWINAITRRKLLTDLQAASVYVDVIADVLGQSEADQFDLLGHLTFGTPLRTRSERAAAFINRESRFLQAQPKPAQEVLLALLEKYRATGVDEISDPRIFRLPPFFEMGQAPGVARRFGSLPKLQSNLAELQRRIYD
;
A
#
# COMPACT_ATOMS: atom_id res chain seq x y z
N THR A 1 -0.46 -5.48 13.40
CA THR A 1 -1.47 -4.45 13.71
C THR A 1 -1.69 -3.45 12.57
N TRP A 2 -0.65 -2.97 11.85
CA TRP A 2 -0.83 -2.11 10.66
C TRP A 2 -1.01 -2.84 9.32
N ILE A 3 -0.32 -3.98 9.16
CA ILE A 3 -0.34 -4.80 7.93
C ILE A 3 -1.74 -5.37 7.64
N ASN A 4 -2.56 -5.59 8.66
CA ASN A 4 -3.93 -6.04 8.46
C ASN A 4 -4.84 -4.82 8.22
N ALA A 5 -5.51 -4.78 7.06
CA ALA A 5 -6.33 -3.64 6.64
C ALA A 5 -7.52 -3.38 7.57
N ILE A 6 -8.13 -4.43 8.14
CA ILE A 6 -9.27 -4.30 9.07
C ILE A 6 -8.81 -3.63 10.36
N THR A 7 -7.71 -4.10 10.95
CA THR A 7 -7.20 -3.52 12.19
C THR A 7 -6.64 -2.12 11.98
N ARG A 8 -5.99 -1.85 10.84
CA ARG A 8 -5.56 -0.50 10.45
C ARG A 8 -6.73 0.45 10.33
N ARG A 9 -7.78 0.07 9.59
CA ARG A 9 -8.98 0.89 9.42
C ARG A 9 -9.64 1.18 10.76
N LYS A 10 -9.73 0.18 11.64
CA LYS A 10 -10.26 0.38 12.99
C LYS A 10 -9.44 1.40 13.76
N LEU A 11 -8.11 1.27 13.79
CA LEU A 11 -7.22 2.23 14.46
C LEU A 11 -7.43 3.66 13.94
N LEU A 12 -7.44 3.85 12.62
CA LEU A 12 -7.65 5.17 12.02
C LEU A 12 -9.03 5.75 12.35
N THR A 13 -10.07 4.91 12.40
CA THR A 13 -11.42 5.33 12.79
C THR A 13 -11.48 5.74 14.26
N ASP A 14 -10.85 4.97 15.15
CA ASP A 14 -10.78 5.28 16.59
C ASP A 14 -10.04 6.62 16.82
N LEU A 15 -8.95 6.86 16.08
CA LEU A 15 -8.22 8.14 16.12
C LEU A 15 -9.09 9.31 15.65
N GLN A 16 -9.81 9.16 14.53
CA GLN A 16 -10.72 10.18 14.03
C GLN A 16 -11.84 10.50 15.02
N ALA A 17 -12.40 9.48 15.70
CA ALA A 17 -13.39 9.66 16.74
C ALA A 17 -12.86 10.46 17.95
N ALA A 18 -11.55 10.42 18.19
CA ALA A 18 -10.85 11.25 19.16
C ALA A 18 -10.36 12.61 18.59
N SER A 19 -10.86 13.01 17.42
CA SER A 19 -10.44 14.22 16.69
C SER A 19 -8.96 14.23 16.25
N VAL A 20 -8.34 13.05 16.12
CA VAL A 20 -6.98 12.88 15.62
C VAL A 20 -7.05 12.47 14.14
N TYR A 21 -6.80 13.43 13.25
CA TYR A 21 -6.81 13.23 11.81
C TYR A 21 -5.37 13.16 11.29
N VAL A 22 -4.90 11.94 10.99
CA VAL A 22 -3.49 11.70 10.61
C VAL A 22 -3.06 12.53 9.42
N ASP A 23 -3.90 12.64 8.38
CA ASP A 23 -3.59 13.40 7.16
C ASP A 23 -3.49 14.91 7.45
N VAL A 24 -4.35 15.44 8.31
CA VAL A 24 -4.29 16.86 8.72
C VAL A 24 -3.02 17.14 9.52
N ILE A 25 -2.62 16.22 10.39
CA ILE A 25 -1.36 16.35 11.14
C ILE A 25 -0.17 16.33 10.17
N ALA A 26 -0.19 15.44 9.18
CA ALA A 26 0.84 15.37 8.15
C ALA A 26 0.99 16.72 7.43
N ASP A 27 -0.12 17.31 7.00
CA ASP A 27 -0.13 18.59 6.28
C ASP A 27 0.38 19.75 7.15
N VAL A 28 -0.08 19.85 8.40
CA VAL A 28 0.35 20.90 9.35
C VAL A 28 1.85 20.84 9.63
N LEU A 29 2.43 19.63 9.65
CA LEU A 29 3.86 19.42 9.86
C LEU A 29 4.69 19.55 8.58
N GLY A 30 4.06 19.79 7.42
CA GLY A 30 4.74 19.81 6.12
C GLY A 30 5.27 18.43 5.70
N GLN A 31 4.62 17.37 6.17
CA GLN A 31 5.00 15.96 5.97
C GLN A 31 3.92 15.18 5.19
N SER A 32 3.22 15.83 4.25
CA SER A 32 2.12 15.23 3.46
C SER A 32 2.53 13.96 2.69
N GLU A 33 3.83 13.81 2.42
CA GLU A 33 4.38 12.63 1.73
C GLU A 33 4.76 11.47 2.67
N ALA A 34 4.73 11.70 3.99
CA ALA A 34 5.01 10.67 4.98
C ALA A 34 3.99 9.53 4.88
N ASP A 35 4.47 8.29 5.03
CA ASP A 35 3.54 7.18 5.22
C ASP A 35 2.89 7.30 6.61
N GLN A 36 1.58 7.05 6.69
CA GLN A 36 0.80 7.22 7.92
C GLN A 36 1.33 6.34 9.07
N PHE A 37 1.88 5.16 8.79
CA PHE A 37 2.49 4.32 9.82
C PHE A 37 3.76 4.96 10.39
N ASP A 38 4.63 5.45 9.52
CA ASP A 38 5.87 6.09 9.93
C ASP A 38 5.60 7.41 10.63
N LEU A 39 4.58 8.18 10.19
CA LEU A 39 4.14 9.39 10.88
C LEU A 39 3.64 9.09 12.29
N LEU A 40 2.75 8.11 12.44
CA LEU A 40 2.25 7.71 13.76
C LEU A 40 3.41 7.21 14.64
N GLY A 41 4.27 6.34 14.12
CA GLY A 41 5.42 5.83 14.86
C GLY A 41 6.41 6.93 15.27
N HIS A 42 6.62 7.92 14.39
CA HIS A 42 7.47 9.07 14.68
C HIS A 42 6.90 9.90 15.82
N LEU A 43 5.60 10.22 15.78
CA LEU A 43 4.93 11.02 16.80
C LEU A 43 4.85 10.32 18.16
N THR A 44 4.68 8.99 18.18
CA THR A 44 4.49 8.24 19.43
C THR A 44 5.79 7.70 20.02
N PHE A 45 6.77 7.36 19.18
CA PHE A 45 7.98 6.63 19.59
C PHE A 45 9.29 7.24 19.07
N GLY A 46 9.24 8.35 18.32
CA GLY A 46 10.43 8.99 17.77
C GLY A 46 11.14 8.16 16.70
N THR A 47 10.45 7.21 16.05
CA THR A 47 11.05 6.42 14.97
C THR A 47 11.37 7.30 13.75
N PRO A 48 12.31 6.88 12.88
CA PRO A 48 12.57 7.60 11.64
C PRO A 48 11.31 7.80 10.81
N LEU A 49 11.07 9.03 10.36
CA LEU A 49 9.96 9.35 9.47
C LEU A 49 10.35 8.98 8.04
N ARG A 50 9.48 8.25 7.35
CA ARG A 50 9.67 7.85 5.95
C ARG A 50 8.49 8.23 5.10
N THR A 51 8.79 8.66 3.88
CA THR A 51 7.81 8.91 2.84
C THR A 51 7.33 7.62 2.19
N ARG A 52 6.14 7.68 1.60
CA ARG A 52 5.61 6.57 0.79
C ARG A 52 6.54 6.20 -0.36
N SER A 53 7.20 7.19 -0.97
CA SER A 53 8.20 6.99 -2.02
C SER A 53 9.46 6.27 -1.51
N GLU A 54 10.02 6.66 -0.37
CA GLU A 54 11.18 5.97 0.23
C GLU A 54 10.85 4.52 0.55
N ARG A 55 9.63 4.26 1.01
CA ARG A 55 9.18 2.89 1.30
C ARG A 55 9.00 2.04 0.07
N ALA A 56 8.43 2.61 -0.99
CA ALA A 56 8.34 1.92 -2.27
C ALA A 56 9.74 1.61 -2.83
N ALA A 57 10.69 2.54 -2.75
CA ALA A 57 12.06 2.33 -3.17
C ALA A 57 12.77 1.25 -2.34
N ALA A 58 12.64 1.30 -1.00
CA ALA A 58 13.17 0.28 -0.11
C ALA A 58 12.60 -1.12 -0.41
N PHE A 59 11.29 -1.20 -0.65
CA PHE A 59 10.62 -2.43 -1.08
C PHE A 59 11.22 -2.95 -2.39
N ILE A 60 11.34 -2.13 -3.44
CA ILE A 60 11.89 -2.56 -4.75
C ILE A 60 13.30 -3.12 -4.59
N ASN A 61 14.14 -2.44 -3.81
CA ASN A 61 15.53 -2.84 -3.58
C ASN A 61 15.63 -4.16 -2.81
N ARG A 62 14.85 -4.32 -1.74
CA ARG A 62 14.88 -5.52 -0.89
C ARG A 62 14.17 -6.72 -1.54
N GLU A 63 13.06 -6.48 -2.23
CA GLU A 63 12.10 -7.50 -2.66
C GLU A 63 12.18 -7.83 -4.16
N SER A 64 13.31 -7.52 -4.80
CA SER A 64 13.57 -7.82 -6.21
C SER A 64 13.30 -9.30 -6.56
N ARG A 65 13.66 -10.24 -5.69
CA ARG A 65 13.38 -11.68 -5.87
C ARG A 65 11.89 -12.00 -5.85
N PHE A 66 11.11 -11.36 -4.97
CA PHE A 66 9.67 -11.54 -4.90
C PHE A 66 9.00 -11.06 -6.19
N LEU A 67 9.41 -9.90 -6.69
CA LEU A 67 8.92 -9.36 -7.98
C LEU A 67 9.29 -10.30 -9.13
N GLN A 68 10.57 -10.71 -9.23
CA GLN A 68 11.05 -11.58 -10.31
C GLN A 68 10.42 -12.98 -10.32
N ALA A 69 9.97 -13.47 -9.16
CA ALA A 69 9.28 -14.75 -9.06
C ALA A 69 7.87 -14.75 -9.71
N GLN A 70 7.28 -13.57 -9.97
CA GLN A 70 5.99 -13.47 -10.62
C GLN A 70 6.10 -13.52 -12.15
N PRO A 71 5.08 -14.02 -12.87
CA PRO A 71 4.99 -13.84 -14.32
C PRO A 71 5.03 -12.35 -14.70
N LYS A 72 5.63 -12.00 -15.85
CA LYS A 72 5.72 -10.59 -16.30
C LYS A 72 4.39 -9.82 -16.22
N PRO A 73 3.23 -10.37 -16.66
CA PRO A 73 1.97 -9.65 -16.57
C PRO A 73 1.50 -9.35 -15.13
N ALA A 74 1.91 -10.16 -14.15
CA ALA A 74 1.62 -9.94 -12.73
C ALA A 74 2.59 -8.92 -12.10
N GLN A 75 3.86 -8.92 -12.54
CA GLN A 75 4.83 -7.90 -12.13
C GLN A 75 4.33 -6.49 -12.47
N GLU A 76 3.78 -6.31 -13.68
CA GLU A 76 3.18 -5.03 -14.11
C GLU A 76 2.09 -4.56 -13.13
N VAL A 77 1.25 -5.49 -12.64
CA VAL A 77 0.21 -5.16 -11.66
C VAL A 77 0.84 -4.75 -10.32
N LEU A 78 1.82 -5.50 -9.83
CA LEU A 78 2.48 -5.19 -8.55
C LEU A 78 3.17 -3.82 -8.58
N LEU A 79 3.84 -3.49 -9.69
CA LEU A 79 4.48 -2.19 -9.87
C LEU A 79 3.45 -1.06 -9.97
N ALA A 80 2.35 -1.27 -10.70
CA ALA A 80 1.26 -0.29 -10.76
C ALA A 80 0.60 -0.07 -9.39
N LEU A 81 0.42 -1.12 -8.59
CA LEU A 81 -0.10 -1.02 -7.22
C LEU A 81 0.86 -0.25 -6.31
N LEU A 82 2.16 -0.49 -6.46
CA LEU A 82 3.17 0.24 -5.71
C LEU A 82 3.18 1.73 -6.06
N GLU A 83 2.98 2.07 -7.34
CA GLU A 83 2.87 3.47 -7.76
C GLU A 83 1.60 4.13 -7.20
N LYS A 84 0.47 3.41 -7.16
CA LYS A 84 -0.73 3.91 -6.46
C LYS A 84 -0.47 4.14 -4.98
N TYR A 85 0.22 3.21 -4.30
CA TYR A 85 0.62 3.39 -2.91
C TYR A 85 1.46 4.65 -2.69
N ARG A 86 2.39 4.97 -3.59
CA ARG A 86 3.17 6.21 -3.48
C ARG A 86 2.30 7.45 -3.54
N ALA A 87 1.27 7.46 -4.38
CA ALA A 87 0.38 8.60 -4.57
C ALA A 87 -0.65 8.76 -3.45
N THR A 88 -1.25 7.66 -2.99
CA THR A 88 -2.47 7.69 -2.16
C THR A 88 -2.36 6.91 -0.86
N GLY A 89 -1.22 6.26 -0.60
CA GLY A 89 -1.01 5.44 0.60
C GLY A 89 -1.59 4.03 0.50
N VAL A 90 -1.47 3.27 1.60
CA VAL A 90 -1.72 1.82 1.66
C VAL A 90 -3.18 1.41 1.54
N ASP A 91 -4.12 2.32 1.81
CA ASP A 91 -5.54 1.99 1.80
C ASP A 91 -6.05 1.59 0.42
N GLU A 92 -5.47 2.14 -0.65
CA GLU A 92 -5.82 1.78 -2.02
C GLU A 92 -5.35 0.37 -2.39
N ILE A 93 -4.20 -0.12 -1.87
CA ILE A 93 -3.73 -1.48 -2.19
C ILE A 93 -4.74 -2.55 -1.73
N SER A 94 -5.38 -2.31 -0.59
CA SER A 94 -6.31 -3.28 0.02
C SER A 94 -7.72 -3.21 -0.57
N ASP A 95 -8.04 -2.17 -1.35
CA ASP A 95 -9.39 -1.92 -1.85
C ASP A 95 -9.59 -2.49 -3.27
N PRO A 96 -10.50 -3.47 -3.47
CA PRO A 96 -10.78 -4.02 -4.81
C PRO A 96 -11.23 -2.98 -5.84
N ARG A 97 -11.74 -1.82 -5.42
CA ARG A 97 -12.16 -0.72 -6.29
C ARG A 97 -10.98 -0.11 -7.04
N ILE A 98 -9.75 -0.25 -6.54
CA ILE A 98 -8.55 0.23 -7.23
C ILE A 98 -8.44 -0.32 -8.65
N PHE A 99 -8.91 -1.55 -8.88
CA PHE A 99 -8.85 -2.19 -10.19
C PHE A 99 -9.80 -1.59 -11.23
N ARG A 100 -10.66 -0.65 -10.85
CA ARG A 100 -11.50 0.13 -11.77
C ARG A 100 -10.80 1.39 -12.29
N LEU A 101 -9.64 1.72 -11.74
CA LEU A 101 -8.86 2.90 -12.11
C LEU A 101 -7.72 2.53 -13.09
N PRO A 102 -7.23 3.49 -13.89
CA PRO A 102 -6.02 3.28 -14.67
C PRO A 102 -4.79 2.97 -13.79
N PRO A 103 -3.87 2.07 -14.19
CA PRO A 103 -3.89 1.34 -15.48
C PRO A 103 -4.67 0.01 -15.43
N PHE A 104 -5.23 -0.36 -14.27
CA PHE A 104 -5.89 -1.66 -14.09
C PHE A 104 -7.16 -1.78 -14.93
N PHE A 105 -7.83 -0.67 -15.22
CA PHE A 105 -8.93 -0.61 -16.17
C PHE A 105 -8.53 -1.18 -17.52
N GLU A 106 -7.39 -0.74 -18.09
CA GLU A 106 -6.88 -1.28 -19.36
C GLU A 106 -6.36 -2.72 -19.23
N MET A 107 -5.98 -3.14 -18.02
CA MET A 107 -5.60 -4.54 -17.73
C MET A 107 -6.79 -5.49 -17.62
N GLY A 108 -8.02 -5.04 -17.90
CA GLY A 108 -9.24 -5.84 -17.83
C GLY A 108 -9.88 -5.85 -16.44
N GLN A 109 -9.63 -4.82 -15.63
CA GLN A 109 -10.13 -4.64 -14.27
C GLN A 109 -9.82 -5.84 -13.35
N ALA A 110 -10.58 -6.04 -12.27
CA ALA A 110 -10.37 -7.13 -11.33
C ALA A 110 -10.28 -8.53 -12.00
N PRO A 111 -11.14 -8.89 -12.99
CA PRO A 111 -11.02 -10.19 -13.67
C PRO A 111 -9.74 -10.32 -14.50
N GLY A 112 -9.36 -9.28 -15.23
CA GLY A 112 -8.14 -9.25 -16.04
C GLY A 112 -6.88 -9.30 -15.16
N VAL A 113 -6.88 -8.54 -14.08
CA VAL A 113 -5.81 -8.58 -13.07
C VAL A 113 -5.70 -9.97 -12.44
N ALA A 114 -6.80 -10.59 -12.02
CA ALA A 114 -6.77 -11.96 -11.48
C ALA A 114 -6.17 -12.97 -12.47
N ARG A 115 -6.50 -12.85 -13.77
CA ARG A 115 -5.90 -13.69 -14.82
C ARG A 115 -4.40 -13.50 -14.98
N ARG A 116 -3.88 -12.28 -14.78
CA ARG A 116 -2.43 -12.00 -14.82
C ARG A 116 -1.65 -12.74 -13.72
N PHE A 117 -2.29 -12.96 -12.55
CA PHE A 117 -1.77 -13.82 -11.47
C PHE A 117 -2.13 -15.31 -11.66
N GLY A 118 -2.90 -15.65 -12.69
CA GLY A 118 -3.39 -17.00 -12.98
C GLY A 118 -4.65 -17.42 -12.21
N SER A 119 -5.00 -16.76 -11.12
CA SER A 119 -6.27 -16.99 -10.39
C SER A 119 -6.54 -15.89 -9.36
N LEU A 120 -7.80 -15.77 -8.93
CA LEU A 120 -8.19 -14.84 -7.86
C LEU A 120 -7.50 -15.15 -6.51
N PRO A 121 -7.38 -16.41 -6.05
CA PRO A 121 -6.62 -16.70 -4.82
C PRO A 121 -5.15 -16.27 -4.90
N LYS A 122 -4.50 -16.48 -6.06
CA LYS A 122 -3.11 -16.03 -6.27
C LYS A 122 -3.00 -14.50 -6.25
N LEU A 123 -3.97 -13.78 -6.81
CA LEU A 123 -4.03 -12.33 -6.67
C LEU A 123 -4.11 -11.94 -5.19
N GLN A 124 -5.09 -12.47 -4.45
CA GLN A 124 -5.29 -12.15 -3.04
C GLN A 124 -4.05 -12.43 -2.18
N SER A 125 -3.38 -13.57 -2.39
CA SER A 125 -2.15 -13.91 -1.67
C SER A 125 -1.01 -12.95 -2.01
N ASN A 126 -0.86 -12.55 -3.28
CA ASN A 126 0.17 -11.59 -3.68
C ASN A 126 -0.11 -10.17 -3.17
N LEU A 127 -1.38 -9.75 -3.07
CA LEU A 127 -1.74 -8.46 -2.48
C LEU A 127 -1.41 -8.42 -0.99
N ALA A 128 -1.77 -9.47 -0.25
CA ALA A 128 -1.45 -9.59 1.16
C ALA A 128 0.07 -9.58 1.39
N GLU A 129 0.81 -10.29 0.54
CA GLU A 129 2.27 -10.36 0.62
C GLU A 129 2.94 -9.04 0.23
N LEU A 130 2.46 -8.36 -0.81
CA LEU A 130 2.91 -7.01 -1.18
C LEU A 130 2.76 -6.06 0.00
N GLN A 131 1.57 -6.03 0.61
CA GLN A 131 1.28 -5.17 1.76
C GLN A 131 2.16 -5.51 2.96
N ARG A 132 2.38 -6.80 3.26
CA ARG A 132 3.28 -7.22 4.33
C ARG A 132 4.70 -6.70 4.07
N ARG A 133 5.23 -6.99 2.89
CA ARG A 133 6.61 -6.66 2.50
C ARG A 133 6.89 -5.17 2.35
N ILE A 134 5.86 -4.33 2.15
CA ILE A 134 6.05 -2.87 2.19
C ILE A 134 6.43 -2.42 3.61
N TYR A 135 5.88 -3.07 4.67
CA TYR A 135 6.03 -2.72 6.09
C TYR A 135 6.99 -3.57 6.91
N ASP A 136 7.47 -4.68 6.36
CA ASP A 136 8.66 -5.36 6.89
C ASP A 136 9.89 -4.45 6.81
#